data_AF-A0A7Y0X520-F1
#
_entry.id   AF-A0A7Y0X520-F1
#
_cell.length_a   1.000
_cell.length_b   1.000
_cell.length_c   1.000
_cell.angle_alpha   90.00
_cell.angle_beta   90.00
_cell.angle_gamma   90.00
#
_symmetry.space_group_name_H-M   'P 1'
#
loop_
_entity.id
_entity.type
_entity.pdbx_description
1 polymer ?
#
loop_
_entity_poly.entity_id
_entity_poly.type
_entity_poly.pdbx_seq_one_letter_code
_entity_poly.pdbx_strand_id
1 'polypeptide(L)'
;DQRIQAVAYRAIKQAVADHRATSGSVVILDVKTGAVLAMVNAPSYNPTNRSDWQSYKMRNRVITDSLEPGSTIKPFVVLAALE
;
A
#
# COMPACT_ATOMS: atom_id res chain seq x y z
N ASP A 1 10.62 -9.75 3.13
CA ASP A 1 11.87 -9.62 2.35
C ASP A 1 12.16 -8.13 2.17
N GLN A 2 13.30 -7.63 2.66
CA GLN A 2 13.61 -6.20 2.57
C GLN A 2 13.80 -5.70 1.11
N ARG A 3 14.19 -6.57 0.18
CA ARG A 3 14.38 -6.22 -1.23
C ARG A 3 13.03 -5.93 -1.89
N ILE A 4 12.03 -6.77 -1.64
CA ILE A 4 10.66 -6.57 -2.15
C ILE A 4 10.08 -5.27 -1.58
N GLN A 5 10.25 -5.03 -0.28
CA GLN A 5 9.85 -3.78 0.37
C GLN A 5 10.50 -2.55 -0.29
N ALA A 6 11.81 -2.60 -0.54
CA ALA A 6 12.55 -1.48 -1.14
C ALA A 6 12.10 -1.20 -2.58
N VAL A 7 11.89 -2.24 -3.39
CA VAL A 7 11.39 -2.09 -4.77
C VAL A 7 9.98 -1.50 -4.77
N ALA A 8 9.07 -2.05 -3.95
CA ALA A 8 7.70 -1.55 -3.83
C ALA A 8 7.67 -0.09 -3.36
N TYR A 9 8.51 0.26 -2.38
CA TYR A 9 8.60 1.63 -1.85
C TYR A 9 9.05 2.63 -2.92
N ARG A 10 10.09 2.30 -3.70
CA ARG A 10 10.55 3.17 -4.80
C ARG A 10 9.45 3.34 -5.86
N ALA A 11 8.79 2.25 -6.24
CA ALA A 11 7.74 2.29 -7.25
C ALA A 11 6.57 3.17 -6.82
N ILE A 12 6.05 3.01 -5.59
CA ILE A 12 4.92 3.82 -5.12
C ILE A 12 5.31 5.28 -4.91
N LYS A 13 6.52 5.55 -4.43
CA LYS A 13 7.03 6.91 -4.27
C LYS A 13 7.14 7.63 -5.61
N GLN A 14 7.65 6.94 -6.63
CA GLN A 14 7.74 7.47 -7.99
C GLN A 14 6.34 7.70 -8.58
N ALA A 15 5.44 6.72 -8.49
CA ALA A 15 4.07 6.84 -9.01
C ALA A 15 3.30 8.00 -8.37
N VAL A 16 3.42 8.19 -7.05
CA VAL A 16 2.79 9.32 -6.34
C VAL A 16 3.35 10.66 -6.82
N ALA A 17 4.66 10.75 -7.07
CA ALA A 17 5.28 11.97 -7.60
C ALA A 17 4.84 12.25 -9.05
N ASP A 18 4.89 11.25 -9.92
CA ASP A 18 4.56 11.36 -11.35
C ASP A 18 3.10 11.81 -11.55
N HIS A 19 2.19 11.29 -10.74
CA HIS A 19 0.75 11.57 -10.84
C HIS A 19 0.30 12.71 -9.92
N ARG A 20 1.22 13.33 -9.18
CA ARG A 20 0.90 14.36 -8.15
C ARG A 20 -0.21 13.90 -7.20
N ALA A 21 -0.20 12.62 -6.85
CA ALA A 21 -1.22 12.02 -6.00
C ALA A 21 -1.03 12.47 -4.54
N THR A 22 -2.13 12.52 -3.78
CA THR A 22 -2.07 12.85 -2.34
C THR A 22 -1.37 11.76 -1.53
N SER A 23 -1.61 10.50 -1.89
CA SER A 23 -0.99 9.33 -1.27
C SER A 23 -1.14 8.08 -2.14
N GLY A 24 -0.35 7.06 -1.85
CA GLY A 24 -0.44 5.74 -2.45
C GLY A 24 0.03 4.66 -1.48
N SER A 25 -0.50 3.44 -1.65
CA SER A 25 -0.20 2.30 -0.80
C SER A 25 -0.04 1.04 -1.64
N VAL A 26 0.87 0.14 -1.25
CA VAL A 26 1.06 -1.16 -1.91
C VAL A 26 1.24 -2.24 -0.85
N VAL A 27 0.56 -3.37 -1.06
CA VAL A 27 0.69 -4.59 -0.27
C VAL A 27 1.05 -5.74 -1.20
N ILE A 28 2.03 -6.54 -0.80
CA ILE A 28 2.44 -7.74 -1.53
C ILE A 28 2.33 -8.92 -0.57
N LEU A 29 1.56 -9.94 -0.98
CA LEU A 29 1.30 -11.14 -0.20
C LEU A 29 1.87 -12.37 -0.92
N ASP A 30 2.36 -13.33 -0.15
CA ASP A 30 2.57 -14.69 -0.62
C ASP A 30 1.21 -15.44 -0.62
N VAL A 31 0.74 -15.85 -1.79
CA VAL A 31 -0.59 -16.47 -1.95
C VAL A 31 -0.71 -17.86 -1.31
N LYS A 32 0.40 -18.56 -1.08
CA LYS A 32 0.39 -19.92 -0.51
C LYS A 32 0.42 -19.88 1.01
N THR A 33 1.18 -18.96 1.57
CA THR A 33 1.43 -18.87 3.02
C THR A 33 0.63 -17.76 3.70
N GLY A 34 0.11 -16.80 2.94
CA GLY A 34 -0.52 -15.59 3.48
C GLY A 34 0.46 -14.57 4.05
N ALA A 35 1.77 -14.80 3.95
CA ALA A 35 2.78 -13.90 4.51
C ALA A 35 2.79 -12.55 3.80
N VAL A 36 2.87 -11.47 4.57
CA VAL A 36 3.06 -10.11 4.03
C VAL A 36 4.54 -9.94 3.64
N LEU A 37 4.81 -9.92 2.34
CA LEU A 37 6.15 -9.76 1.80
C LEU A 37 6.60 -8.30 1.80
N ALA A 38 5.65 -7.38 1.54
CA ALA A 38 5.85 -5.95 1.61
C ALA A 38 4.56 -5.20 1.94
N MET A 39 4.70 -4.08 2.65
CA MET A 39 3.63 -3.15 2.98
C MET A 39 4.22 -1.74 3.01
N VAL A 40 3.86 -0.90 2.04
CA VAL A 40 4.46 0.42 1.85
C VAL A 40 3.40 1.48 1.63
N ASN A 41 3.69 2.69 2.10
CA ASN A 41 2.88 3.89 1.91
C ASN A 41 3.76 5.04 1.41
N ALA A 42 3.18 5.91 0.60
CA ALA A 42 3.72 7.22 0.25
C ALA A 42 2.62 8.27 0.44
N PRO A 43 2.89 9.43 1.06
CA PRO A 43 4.14 9.82 1.68
C PRO A 43 4.47 8.98 2.93
N SER A 44 5.75 8.87 3.26
CA SER A 44 6.27 8.21 4.46
C SER A 44 7.21 9.16 5.19
N TYR A 45 7.73 8.76 6.35
CA TYR A 45 8.56 9.58 7.24
C TYR A 45 9.86 8.86 7.60
N ASN A 46 10.86 9.62 8.05
CA ASN A 46 12.06 9.04 8.64
C ASN A 46 11.86 8.86 10.16
N PRO A 47 11.79 7.61 10.68
CA PRO A 47 11.57 7.38 12.11
C PRO A 47 12.76 7.81 12.97
N THR A 48 13.97 7.90 12.43
CA THR A 48 15.16 8.32 13.19
C THR A 48 15.26 9.83 13.35
N ASN A 49 14.63 10.61 12.46
CA ASN A 49 14.62 12.06 12.53
C ASN A 49 13.26 12.60 12.95
N ARG A 50 13.17 13.06 14.21
CA ARG A 50 11.94 13.59 14.81
C ARG A 50 11.49 14.94 14.25
N SER A 51 12.35 15.68 13.56
CA SER A 51 11.99 17.02 13.04
C SER A 51 11.03 16.97 11.83
N ASP A 52 10.96 15.84 11.11
CA ASP A 52 10.04 15.64 9.97
C ASP A 52 8.82 14.79 10.34
N TRP A 53 8.52 14.65 11.63
CA TRP A 53 7.35 13.90 12.07
C TRP A 53 6.08 14.70 11.81
N GLN A 54 5.28 14.21 10.88
CA GLN A 54 3.97 14.76 10.56
C GLN A 54 2.96 13.62 10.63
N SER A 55 1.90 13.80 11.42
CA SER A 55 0.94 12.73 11.73
C SER A 55 0.37 12.05 10.47
N TYR A 56 0.15 12.80 9.39
CA TYR A 56 -0.36 12.24 8.13
C TYR A 56 0.65 11.36 7.37
N LYS A 57 1.96 11.60 7.50
CA LYS A 57 3.04 10.77 6.91
C LYS A 57 3.28 9.49 7.72
N MET A 58 2.90 9.48 8.99
CA MET A 58 3.10 8.37 9.91
C MET A 58 1.99 7.32 9.83
N ARG A 59 0.88 7.63 9.15
CA ARG A 59 -0.24 6.71 8.99
C ARG A 59 0.15 5.54 8.11
N ASN A 60 0.01 4.33 8.65
CA ASN A 60 0.00 3.13 7.83
C ASN A 60 -1.37 3.00 7.15
N ARG A 61 -1.52 3.67 6.02
CA ARG A 61 -2.80 3.75 5.27
C ARG A 61 -3.28 2.39 4.77
N VAL A 62 -2.43 1.38 4.71
CA VAL A 62 -2.87 0.02 4.33
C VAL A 62 -3.85 -0.54 5.36
N ILE A 63 -3.66 -0.21 6.64
CA ILE A 63 -4.48 -0.75 7.73
C ILE A 63 -5.46 0.28 8.29
N THR A 64 -5.18 1.58 8.17
CA THR A 64 -6.02 2.62 8.78
C THR A 64 -7.06 3.21 7.85
N ASP A 65 -6.82 3.21 6.53
CA ASP A 65 -7.69 3.90 5.58
C ASP A 65 -8.65 2.89 4.96
N SER A 66 -9.94 3.16 5.09
CA SER A 66 -10.99 2.40 4.39
C SER A 66 -11.35 3.10 3.09
N LEU A 67 -11.55 2.32 2.04
CA LEU A 67 -11.97 2.80 0.72
C LEU A 67 -12.93 1.80 0.09
N GLU A 68 -13.85 2.31 -0.72
CA GLU A 68 -14.75 1.46 -1.50
C GLU A 68 -13.93 0.70 -2.56
N PRO A 69 -13.98 -0.64 -2.61
CA PRO A 69 -13.14 -1.43 -3.53
C PRO A 69 -13.54 -1.24 -5.01
N GLY A 70 -14.74 -0.71 -5.27
CA GLY A 70 -15.23 -0.47 -6.62
C GLY A 70 -15.17 -1.72 -7.49
N SER A 71 -14.62 -1.60 -8.71
CA SER A 71 -14.58 -2.73 -9.65
C SER A 71 -13.65 -3.87 -9.23
N THR A 72 -12.77 -3.72 -8.23
CA THR A 72 -11.86 -4.80 -7.81
C THR A 72 -12.58 -5.97 -7.14
N ILE A 73 -13.82 -5.78 -6.67
CA ILE A 73 -14.63 -6.83 -6.05
C ILE A 73 -15.33 -7.74 -7.07
N LYS A 74 -15.46 -7.29 -8.33
CA LYS A 74 -16.24 -8.00 -9.37
C LYS A 74 -15.84 -9.46 -9.59
N PRO A 75 -14.55 -9.85 -9.55
CA PRO A 75 -14.18 -11.26 -9.69
C PRO A 75 -14.87 -12.18 -8.65
N PHE A 76 -15.08 -11.70 -7.42
CA PHE A 76 -15.80 -12.45 -6.39
C PHE A 76 -17.29 -12.59 -6.70
N VAL A 77 -17.91 -11.55 -7.26
CA VAL A 77 -19.31 -11.60 -7.68
C VAL A 77 -19.51 -12.59 -8.83
N VAL A 78 -18.59 -12.61 -9.80
CA VAL A 78 -18.62 -13.58 -10.90
C VAL A 78 -18.43 -14.99 -10.38
N LEU A 79 -17.48 -15.20 -9.45
CA LEU A 79 -17.29 -16.50 -8.82
C LEU A 79 -18.58 -16.97 -8.12
N ALA A 80 -19.22 -16.10 -7.33
CA ALA A 80 -20.47 -16.42 -6.65
C ALA A 80 -21.67 -16.66 -7.60
N ALA A 81 -21.60 -16.19 -8.85
CA ALA A 81 -22.61 -16.44 -9.87
C ALA A 81 -22.34 -17.72 -10.68
N LEU A 82 -21.11 -18.23 -10.65
CA LEU A 82 -20.70 -19.48 -11.29
C LEU A 82 -20.83 -20.68 -10.34
N GLU A 83 -20.83 -20.44 -9.04
CA GLU A 83 -21.24 -21.38 -7.99
C GLU A 83 -22.76 -21.65 -8.06
#